data_AF-A0AAC9J119-F1
#
_entry.id   AF-A0AAC9J119-F1
#
_cell.length_a   1.000
_cell.length_b   1.000
_cell.length_c   1.000
_cell.angle_alpha   90.00
_cell.angle_beta   90.00
_cell.angle_gamma   90.00
#
_symmetry.space_group_name_H-M   'P 1'
#
loop_
_entity.id
_entity.type
_entity.pdbx_description
1 polymer ?
#
loop_
_entity_poly.entity_id
_entity_poly.type
_entity_poly.pdbx_seq_one_letter_code
_entity_poly.pdbx_strand_id
1 'polypeptide(L)'
;MKYKHLLFLIASYILAFSVNLMPSIMYPDLNVDGFNLLVSLLFMFLLLLYSRRGSKKLKVFAVLGVISGILVFFITTFEHAMFDNIILDSIASLQYPFYLIFITPVFGGNILFDLSYGSYSLLMSLFYGIIFGLTIYFKKKDEIAV
;
A
#
# COMPACT_ATOMS: atom_id res chain seq x y z
N MET A 1 -10.66 23.23 8.99
CA MET A 1 -9.87 22.68 7.85
C MET A 1 -9.18 21.33 8.11
N LYS A 2 -9.02 20.86 9.36
CA LYS A 2 -8.32 19.60 9.68
C LYS A 2 -9.04 18.32 9.19
N TYR A 3 -10.36 18.25 9.30
CA TYR A 3 -11.13 17.05 8.93
C TYR A 3 -11.29 16.84 7.42
N LYS A 4 -11.37 17.93 6.62
CA LYS A 4 -11.59 17.84 5.16
C LYS A 4 -10.51 17.01 4.46
N HIS A 5 -9.22 17.26 4.74
CA HIS A 5 -8.12 16.52 4.12
C HIS A 5 -8.09 15.03 4.51
N LEU A 6 -8.43 14.73 5.77
CA LEU A 6 -8.53 13.35 6.23
C LEU A 6 -9.71 12.64 5.57
N LEU A 7 -10.85 13.33 5.43
CA LEU A 7 -12.03 12.83 4.73
C LEU A 7 -11.70 12.52 3.26
N PHE A 8 -11.02 13.44 2.55
CA PHE A 8 -10.57 13.20 1.18
C PHE A 8 -9.61 12.02 1.08
N LEU A 9 -8.66 11.88 2.01
CA LEU A 9 -7.76 10.73 2.05
C LEU A 9 -8.54 9.42 2.23
N ILE A 10 -9.45 9.35 3.19
CA ILE A 10 -10.27 8.16 3.44
C ILE A 10 -11.17 7.84 2.24
N ALA A 11 -11.81 8.85 1.64
CA ALA A 11 -12.63 8.67 0.46
C ALA A 11 -11.81 8.15 -0.74
N SER A 12 -10.61 8.71 -0.96
CA SER A 12 -9.72 8.23 -2.02
C SER A 12 -9.20 6.81 -1.76
N TYR A 13 -8.95 6.45 -0.50
CA TYR A 13 -8.57 5.09 -0.12
C TYR A 13 -9.70 4.11 -0.42
N ILE A 14 -10.93 4.40 0.02
CA ILE A 14 -12.09 3.52 -0.21
C ILE A 14 -12.33 3.37 -1.71
N LEU A 15 -12.30 4.46 -2.46
CA LEU A 15 -12.46 4.44 -3.92
C LEU A 15 -11.38 3.57 -4.58
N ALA A 16 -10.10 3.81 -4.26
CA ALA A 16 -9.00 3.08 -4.86
C ALA A 16 -9.02 1.60 -4.47
N PHE A 17 -9.38 1.28 -3.22
CA PHE A 17 -9.58 -0.10 -2.77
C PHE A 17 -10.70 -0.77 -3.58
N SER A 18 -11.88 -0.16 -3.69
CA SER A 18 -13.02 -0.74 -4.40
C SER A 18 -12.73 -0.98 -5.87
N VAL A 19 -12.10 -0.03 -6.55
CA VAL A 19 -11.79 -0.13 -7.99
C VAL A 19 -10.69 -1.15 -8.26
N ASN A 20 -9.68 -1.24 -7.38
CA ASN A 20 -8.56 -2.15 -7.57
C ASN A 20 -8.76 -3.53 -6.94
N LEU A 21 -9.84 -3.76 -6.17
CA LEU A 21 -10.04 -5.02 -5.47
C LEU A 21 -10.01 -6.22 -6.41
N MET A 22 -10.88 -6.21 -7.42
CA MET A 22 -10.98 -7.32 -8.37
C MET A 22 -9.69 -7.51 -9.18
N PRO A 23 -9.11 -6.45 -9.81
CA PRO A 23 -7.86 -6.59 -10.55
C PRO A 23 -6.69 -7.05 -9.69
N SER A 24 -6.60 -6.62 -8.41
CA SER A 24 -5.49 -7.01 -7.53
C SER A 24 -5.53 -8.48 -7.09
N ILE A 25 -6.70 -9.10 -7.04
CA ILE A 25 -6.88 -10.51 -6.66
C ILE A 25 -6.69 -11.42 -7.87
N MET A 26 -7.17 -10.99 -9.04
CA MET A 26 -7.15 -11.77 -10.27
C MET A 26 -5.93 -11.48 -11.15
N TYR A 27 -4.93 -10.74 -10.68
CA TYR A 27 -3.75 -10.44 -11.49
C TYR A 27 -2.89 -11.69 -11.70
N PRO A 28 -2.38 -11.96 -12.92
CA PRO A 28 -2.44 -11.14 -14.14
C PRO A 28 -3.65 -11.39 -15.06
N ASP A 29 -4.58 -12.25 -14.67
CA ASP A 29 -5.72 -12.67 -15.50
C ASP A 29 -6.72 -11.53 -15.79
N LEU A 30 -6.86 -10.57 -14.86
CA LEU A 30 -7.68 -9.38 -15.06
C LEU A 30 -6.82 -8.14 -15.32
N ASN A 31 -7.07 -7.50 -16.47
CA ASN A 31 -6.35 -6.30 -16.89
C ASN A 31 -6.55 -5.14 -15.92
N VAL A 32 -5.45 -4.46 -15.61
CA VAL A 32 -5.43 -3.16 -14.93
C VAL A 32 -5.48 -2.07 -15.98
N ASP A 33 -6.42 -1.12 -15.88
CA ASP A 33 -6.60 -0.07 -16.88
C ASP A 33 -6.15 1.33 -16.39
N GLY A 34 -6.35 2.34 -17.24
CA GLY A 34 -6.01 3.72 -16.91
C GLY A 34 -6.84 4.30 -15.76
N PHE A 35 -8.06 3.82 -15.52
CA PHE A 35 -8.89 4.26 -14.40
C PHE A 35 -8.37 3.69 -13.08
N ASN A 36 -7.95 2.42 -13.05
CA ASN A 36 -7.24 1.82 -11.91
C ASN A 36 -6.01 2.65 -11.52
N LEU A 37 -5.19 3.00 -12.51
CA LEU A 37 -4.01 3.85 -12.31
C LEU A 37 -4.39 5.21 -11.71
N LEU A 38 -5.39 5.88 -12.29
CA LEU A 38 -5.84 7.20 -11.84
C LEU A 38 -6.22 7.20 -10.36
N VAL A 39 -7.04 6.23 -9.92
CA VAL A 39 -7.51 6.18 -8.52
C VAL A 39 -6.36 5.84 -7.55
N SER A 40 -5.43 4.97 -7.95
CA SER A 40 -4.23 4.69 -7.16
C SER A 40 -3.34 5.92 -7.02
N LEU A 41 -3.06 6.63 -8.12
CA LEU A 41 -2.25 7.86 -8.10
C LEU A 41 -2.91 8.95 -7.26
N LEU A 42 -4.24 9.10 -7.34
CA LEU A 42 -4.98 10.05 -6.50
C LEU A 42 -4.81 9.73 -5.01
N PHE A 43 -4.98 8.47 -4.62
CA PHE A 43 -4.77 8.05 -3.23
C PHE A 43 -3.33 8.28 -2.78
N MET A 44 -2.34 7.86 -3.58
CA MET A 44 -0.91 8.03 -3.27
C MET A 44 -0.54 9.51 -3.11
N PHE A 45 -1.03 10.37 -4.01
CA PHE A 45 -0.81 11.81 -3.96
C PHE A 45 -1.42 12.43 -2.70
N LEU A 46 -2.66 12.08 -2.35
CA LEU A 46 -3.29 12.57 -1.13
C LEU A 46 -2.58 12.07 0.14
N LEU A 47 -2.06 10.84 0.14
CA LEU A 47 -1.27 10.30 1.23
C LEU A 47 0.05 11.06 1.40
N LEU A 48 0.74 11.38 0.30
CA LEU A 48 1.93 12.23 0.29
C LEU A 48 1.63 13.63 0.85
N LEU A 49 0.55 14.27 0.42
CA LEU A 49 0.14 15.57 0.96
C LEU A 49 -0.19 15.49 2.45
N TYR A 50 -0.86 14.42 2.88
CA TYR A 50 -1.25 14.21 4.27
C TYR A 50 -0.04 13.94 5.19
N SER A 51 1.08 13.43 4.65
CA SER A 51 2.34 13.21 5.39
C SER A 51 2.90 14.48 6.04
N ARG A 52 2.60 15.65 5.46
CA ARG A 52 2.99 16.96 6.01
C ARG A 52 2.45 17.23 7.41
N ARG A 53 1.43 16.50 7.85
CA ARG A 53 0.86 16.65 9.21
C ARG A 53 1.68 15.99 10.31
N GLY A 54 2.63 15.12 9.98
CA GLY A 54 3.47 14.47 10.99
C GLY A 54 2.70 13.65 12.05
N SER A 55 1.48 13.17 11.75
CA SER A 55 0.63 12.57 12.78
C SER A 55 1.10 11.18 13.22
N LYS A 56 0.99 10.87 14.53
CA LYS A 56 1.34 9.54 15.08
C LYS A 56 0.56 8.40 14.42
N LYS A 57 -0.72 8.61 14.10
CA LYS A 57 -1.57 7.61 13.41
C LYS A 57 -1.04 7.30 12.01
N LEU A 58 -0.65 8.33 11.25
CA LEU A 58 -0.06 8.15 9.93
C LEU A 58 1.30 7.46 10.00
N LYS A 59 2.12 7.76 11.01
CA LYS A 59 3.38 7.05 11.25
C LYS A 59 3.14 5.55 11.42
N VAL A 60 2.18 5.16 12.26
CA VAL A 60 1.82 3.74 12.47
C VAL A 60 1.30 3.12 11.18
N PHE A 61 0.39 3.81 10.47
CA PHE A 61 -0.13 3.34 9.19
C PHE A 61 0.99 3.09 8.16
N ALA A 62 1.93 4.01 8.03
CA ALA A 62 3.06 3.87 7.10
C ALA A 62 3.99 2.71 7.49
N VAL A 63 4.30 2.54 8.79
CA VAL A 63 5.10 1.39 9.26
C VAL A 63 4.41 0.07 8.95
N LEU A 64 3.10 -0.02 9.21
CA LEU A 64 2.33 -1.21 8.88
C LEU A 64 2.33 -1.48 7.37
N GLY A 65 2.26 -0.44 6.54
CA GLY A 65 2.39 -0.58 5.07
C GLY A 65 3.76 -1.09 4.63
N VAL A 66 4.86 -0.60 5.24
CA VAL A 66 6.21 -1.12 4.99
C VAL A 66 6.30 -2.61 5.34
N ILE A 67 5.90 -2.96 6.57
CA ILE A 67 5.95 -4.35 7.05
C ILE A 67 5.09 -5.26 6.17
N SER A 68 3.90 -4.79 5.79
CA SER A 68 2.97 -5.53 4.92
C SER A 68 3.60 -5.84 3.57
N GLY A 69 4.18 -4.84 2.90
CA GLY A 69 4.79 -5.05 1.58
C GLY A 69 5.98 -6.02 1.62
N ILE A 70 6.81 -5.92 2.66
CA ILE A 70 7.93 -6.85 2.89
C ILE A 70 7.41 -8.26 3.17
N LEU A 71 6.43 -8.39 4.06
CA LEU A 71 5.85 -9.67 4.46
C LEU A 71 5.23 -10.40 3.27
N VAL A 72 4.42 -9.69 2.45
CA VAL A 72 3.81 -10.27 1.24
C VAL A 72 4.90 -10.74 0.27
N PHE A 73 5.93 -9.94 0.02
CA PHE A 73 7.03 -10.33 -0.86
C PHE A 73 7.73 -11.61 -0.39
N PHE A 74 8.09 -11.69 0.90
CA PHE A 74 8.77 -12.87 1.45
C PHE A 74 7.88 -14.10 1.36
N ILE A 75 6.63 -14.02 1.81
CA ILE A 75 5.70 -15.15 1.78
C ILE A 75 5.49 -15.64 0.35
N THR A 76 5.23 -14.72 -0.60
CA THR A 76 5.08 -15.06 -2.02
C THR A 76 6.33 -15.76 -2.56
N THR A 77 7.53 -15.30 -2.18
CA THR A 77 8.79 -15.91 -2.61
C THR A 77 8.97 -17.32 -2.05
N PHE A 78 8.62 -17.53 -0.78
CA PHE A 78 8.67 -18.86 -0.15
C PHE A 78 7.64 -19.83 -0.75
N GLU A 79 6.43 -19.35 -1.04
CA GLU A 79 5.37 -20.13 -1.69
C GLU A 79 5.83 -20.67 -3.05
N HIS A 80 6.47 -19.83 -3.88
CA HIS A 80 7.02 -20.26 -5.17
C HIS A 80 8.20 -21.23 -5.03
N ALA A 81 8.98 -21.15 -3.95
CA ALA A 81 10.16 -21.99 -3.74
C ALA A 81 9.84 -23.36 -3.12
N MET A 82 8.72 -23.50 -2.41
CA MET A 82 8.37 -24.68 -1.63
C MET A 82 6.96 -25.20 -1.91
N PHE A 83 6.66 -25.39 -3.21
CA PHE A 83 5.40 -25.98 -3.70
C PHE A 83 4.97 -27.24 -2.91
N ASP A 84 3.65 -27.39 -2.70
CA ASP A 84 2.95 -28.55 -2.12
C ASP A 84 3.09 -28.82 -0.61
N ASN A 85 3.33 -27.80 0.23
CA ASN A 85 3.35 -27.95 1.68
C ASN A 85 2.14 -27.28 2.37
N ILE A 86 1.21 -28.08 2.90
CA ILE A 86 -0.05 -27.67 3.56
C ILE A 86 0.17 -26.68 4.72
N ILE A 87 1.29 -26.78 5.44
CA ILE A 87 1.61 -25.86 6.53
C ILE A 87 1.94 -24.46 5.97
N LEU A 88 2.59 -24.42 4.81
CA LEU A 88 2.93 -23.19 4.11
C LEU A 88 1.70 -22.51 3.52
N ASP A 89 0.71 -23.25 3.00
CA ASP A 89 -0.56 -22.66 2.51
C ASP A 89 -1.29 -21.88 3.62
N SER A 90 -1.28 -22.43 4.83
CA SER A 90 -1.88 -21.78 6.00
C SER A 90 -1.15 -20.48 6.36
N ILE A 91 0.19 -20.48 6.30
CA ILE A 91 1.02 -19.29 6.54
C ILE A 91 0.87 -18.28 5.39
N ALA A 92 0.77 -18.76 4.15
CA ALA A 92 0.58 -17.93 2.96
C ALA A 92 -0.72 -17.14 3.04
N SER A 93 -1.78 -17.73 3.60
CA SER A 93 -3.05 -17.05 3.79
C SER A 93 -2.96 -15.79 4.67
N LEU A 94 -1.98 -15.73 5.59
CA LEU A 94 -1.78 -14.60 6.50
C LEU A 94 -1.39 -13.32 5.73
N GLN A 95 -0.84 -13.43 4.52
CA GLN A 95 -0.44 -12.28 3.73
C GLN A 95 -1.64 -11.53 3.13
N TYR A 96 -2.76 -12.21 2.88
CA TYR A 96 -3.89 -11.62 2.14
C TYR A 96 -4.53 -10.41 2.84
N PRO A 97 -4.79 -10.41 4.16
CA PRO A 97 -5.31 -9.21 4.82
C PRO A 97 -4.37 -8.00 4.68
N PHE A 98 -3.06 -8.22 4.77
CA PHE A 98 -2.07 -7.15 4.61
C PHE A 98 -1.98 -6.65 3.17
N TYR A 99 -2.02 -7.58 2.20
CA TYR A 99 -2.08 -7.28 0.79
C TYR A 99 -3.31 -6.44 0.44
N LEU A 100 -4.50 -6.85 0.90
CA LEU A 100 -5.74 -6.14 0.67
C LEU A 100 -5.72 -4.73 1.27
N ILE A 101 -5.22 -4.56 2.49
CA ILE A 101 -5.26 -3.25 3.17
C ILE A 101 -4.23 -2.29 2.58
N PHE A 102 -3.02 -2.76 2.24
CA PHE A 102 -1.91 -1.86 1.90
C PHE A 102 -1.51 -1.89 0.43
N ILE A 103 -1.76 -2.97 -0.29
CA ILE A 103 -1.29 -3.12 -1.68
C ILE A 103 -2.42 -2.91 -2.67
N THR A 104 -3.60 -3.50 -2.42
CA THR A 104 -4.78 -3.34 -3.30
C THR A 104 -5.11 -1.88 -3.64
N PRO A 105 -5.18 -0.92 -2.69
CA PRO A 105 -5.52 0.47 -3.02
C PRO A 105 -4.54 1.14 -4.00
N VAL A 106 -3.28 0.71 -3.99
CA VAL A 106 -2.22 1.25 -4.85
C VAL A 106 -1.96 0.36 -6.07
N PHE A 107 -2.69 -0.75 -6.25
CA PHE A 107 -2.40 -1.77 -7.25
C PHE A 107 -2.57 -1.28 -8.70
N GLY A 108 -3.39 -0.26 -8.94
CA GLY A 108 -3.52 0.36 -10.25
C GLY A 108 -2.19 0.89 -10.82
N GLY A 109 -1.23 1.22 -9.94
CA GLY A 109 0.13 1.61 -10.35
C GLY A 109 0.93 0.47 -10.99
N ASN A 110 0.52 -0.80 -10.82
CA ASN A 110 1.22 -1.94 -11.37
C ASN A 110 1.21 -1.96 -12.90
N ILE A 111 0.25 -1.26 -13.55
CA ILE A 111 0.24 -1.06 -15.01
C ILE A 111 1.55 -0.45 -15.55
N LEU A 112 2.28 0.31 -14.72
CA LEU A 112 3.52 0.98 -15.12
C LEU A 112 4.75 0.07 -15.04
N PHE A 113 4.66 -1.04 -14.29
CA PHE A 113 5.80 -1.89 -13.97
C PHE A 113 5.62 -3.34 -14.39
N ASP A 114 4.37 -3.79 -14.58
CA ASP A 114 4.00 -5.16 -14.94
C ASP A 114 4.68 -6.22 -14.04
N LEU A 115 4.60 -6.01 -12.73
CA LEU A 115 5.23 -6.88 -11.74
C LEU A 115 4.25 -7.92 -11.19
N SER A 116 4.78 -9.06 -10.74
CA SER A 116 4.01 -9.96 -9.88
C SER A 116 3.55 -9.23 -8.61
N TYR A 117 2.43 -9.66 -8.02
CA TYR A 117 1.88 -8.99 -6.84
C TYR A 117 2.88 -8.96 -5.66
N GLY A 118 3.70 -10.01 -5.50
CA GLY A 118 4.77 -10.05 -4.51
C GLY A 118 5.84 -8.97 -4.74
N SER A 119 6.37 -8.88 -5.96
CA SER A 119 7.37 -7.86 -6.34
C SER A 119 6.81 -6.45 -6.28
N TYR A 120 5.56 -6.26 -6.70
CA TYR A 120 4.86 -4.98 -6.59
C TYR A 120 4.66 -4.58 -5.11
N SER A 121 4.36 -5.54 -4.24
CA SER A 121 4.25 -5.31 -2.79
C SER A 121 5.56 -4.81 -2.18
N LEU A 122 6.70 -5.34 -2.65
CA LEU A 122 8.02 -4.85 -2.24
C LEU A 122 8.24 -3.39 -2.70
N LEU A 123 7.88 -3.05 -3.93
CA LEU A 123 7.95 -1.66 -4.43
C LEU A 123 7.08 -0.73 -3.58
N MET A 124 5.86 -1.15 -3.24
CA MET A 124 4.97 -0.36 -2.38
C MET A 124 5.48 -0.22 -0.95
N SER A 125 6.26 -1.19 -0.45
CA SER A 125 6.95 -1.03 0.84
C SER A 125 7.90 0.19 0.84
N LEU A 126 8.59 0.44 -0.27
CA LEU A 126 9.45 1.63 -0.43
C LEU A 126 8.61 2.91 -0.42
N PHE A 127 7.47 2.92 -1.12
CA PHE A 127 6.54 4.05 -1.10
C PHE A 127 6.05 4.36 0.33
N TYR A 128 5.60 3.35 1.08
CA TYR A 128 5.22 3.55 2.49
C TYR A 128 6.41 3.99 3.36
N GLY A 129 7.63 3.54 3.05
CA GLY A 129 8.86 4.01 3.68
C GLY A 129 9.11 5.51 3.46
N ILE A 130 8.84 6.01 2.25
CA ILE A 130 8.88 7.45 1.95
C ILE A 130 7.83 8.20 2.78
N ILE A 131 6.58 7.70 2.85
CA ILE A 131 5.53 8.30 3.67
C ILE A 131 5.94 8.36 5.14
N PHE A 132 6.55 7.29 5.66
CA PHE A 132 7.06 7.23 7.03
C PHE A 132 8.16 8.28 7.26
N GLY A 133 9.16 8.34 6.39
CA GLY A 133 10.25 9.31 6.46
C GLY A 133 9.76 10.76 6.43
N LEU A 134 8.86 11.08 5.50
CA LEU A 134 8.23 12.40 5.41
C LEU A 134 7.44 12.74 6.67
N THR A 135 6.67 11.77 7.20
CA THR A 135 5.89 11.97 8.43
C THR A 135 6.79 12.31 9.62
N ILE A 136 7.95 11.64 9.76
CA ILE A 136 8.92 11.97 10.82
C ILE A 136 9.54 13.34 10.59
N TYR A 137 9.96 13.62 9.35
CA TYR A 137 10.60 14.88 8.99
C TYR A 137 9.72 16.09 9.32
N PHE A 138 8.44 16.06 8.90
CA PHE A 138 7.52 17.17 9.16
C PHE A 138 7.14 17.28 10.63
N LYS A 139 6.97 16.17 11.35
CA LYS A 139 6.72 16.22 12.80
C LYS A 139 7.87 16.92 13.55
N LYS A 140 9.12 16.58 13.21
CA LYS A 140 10.31 17.19 13.81
C LYS A 140 10.40 18.68 13.48
N LYS A 141 10.06 19.07 12.25
CA LYS A 141 10.05 20.48 11.83
C LYS A 141 9.06 21.32 12.65
N ASP A 142 7.86 20.79 12.89
CA ASP A 142 6.85 21.48 13.68
C ASP A 142 7.28 21.63 15.15
N GLU A 143 8.00 20.65 15.72
CA GLU A 143 8.52 20.72 17.10
C GLU A 143 9.64 21.76 17.28
N ILE A 144 10.41 22.08 16.22
CA ILE A 144 11.50 23.07 16.26
C ILE A 144 10.97 24.50 16.04
N ALA A 145 9.81 24.65 15.40
CA ALA A 145 9.21 25.93 15.05
C ALA A 145 8.30 26.54 16.14
N VAL A 146 8.13 25.84 17.26
CA VAL A 146 7.38 26.28 18.46
C VAL A 146 8.37 26.63 19.57
#